data_AF-A0AAN8MUL2-F1
#
_entry.id   AF-A0AAN8MUL2-F1
#
_cell.length_a   1.000
_cell.length_b   1.000
_cell.length_c   1.000
_cell.angle_alpha   90.00
_cell.angle_beta   90.00
_cell.angle_gamma   90.00
#
_symmetry.space_group_name_H-M   'P 1'
#
loop_
_entity.id
_entity.type
_entity.pdbx_description
1 polymer ?
#
loop_
_entity_poly.entity_id
_entity_poly.type
_entity_poly.pdbx_seq_one_letter_code
_entity_poly.pdbx_strand_id
1 'polypeptide(L)'
;MVSRNAFLLALVAAVNAIPVPNPQTPDFRTLDTCPTNGAIVCSSDGTKFYLCNFGRAVPMGSVAAGTYCKNGKIVTIGASVAPTPDPEPVQPTQSTVYAAPTSAELVITTPPPVAPTEAPTMPEPEPEKDEVTSTITTFKEITSTSTSTIIHTVTGVAPSAVPSSPSSGGSDGIAITEDIILKVGSSAKSCPRENQYKDRAPEECATAEHAAPLITEAFQKYGINTIGEAAAILSLMMYETGDFQFNTNQFGINGTDPRPGQGTRNMMSPNFIVQYAQVFGSTDSIKPGVTPENINEQTDEVKNQIMALVLGDDKTWASGAWFYKNHPPCAAVMPDLQKTPVSMAAWEAYIVKCVDTPVADRAVKFELAVAALGGTTTA
;
A
#
# COMPACT_ATOMS: atom_id res chain seq x y z
N MET A 1 -35.26 6.36 87.96
CA MET A 1 -34.78 4.97 88.10
C MET A 1 -34.90 4.28 86.75
N VAL A 2 -33.74 3.86 86.22
CA VAL A 2 -33.45 2.69 85.36
C VAL A 2 -34.51 2.20 84.35
N SER A 3 -34.15 2.17 83.06
CA SER A 3 -34.05 0.95 82.19
C SER A 3 -34.13 1.38 80.72
N ARG A 4 -33.08 1.40 79.87
CA ARG A 4 -32.21 0.35 79.27
C ARG A 4 -32.93 -0.71 78.42
N ASN A 5 -32.38 -0.86 77.19
CA ASN A 5 -32.44 -1.98 76.22
C ASN A 5 -33.67 -2.05 75.28
N ALA A 6 -33.58 -2.35 73.97
CA ALA A 6 -32.46 -2.76 73.10
C ALA A 6 -32.81 -2.46 71.63
N PHE A 7 -31.86 -1.90 70.87
CA PHE A 7 -31.88 -1.82 69.41
C PHE A 7 -30.74 -2.72 68.91
N LEU A 8 -31.08 -3.87 68.31
CA LEU A 8 -30.10 -4.72 67.62
C LEU A 8 -29.88 -4.12 66.21
N LEU A 9 -28.70 -3.53 66.00
CA LEU A 9 -28.15 -3.26 64.68
C LEU A 9 -27.43 -4.52 64.19
N ALA A 10 -27.81 -5.00 63.00
CA ALA A 10 -27.01 -5.96 62.24
C ALA A 10 -25.85 -5.22 61.55
N LEU A 11 -24.62 -5.52 61.97
CA LEU A 11 -23.39 -5.11 61.27
C LEU A 11 -23.18 -6.08 60.08
N VAL A 12 -23.35 -5.58 58.85
CA VAL A 12 -22.81 -6.22 57.65
C VAL A 12 -21.42 -5.62 57.42
N ALA A 13 -20.38 -6.43 57.59
CA ALA A 13 -19.01 -6.04 57.30
C ALA A 13 -18.85 -5.90 55.78
N ALA A 14 -18.77 -4.67 55.28
CA ALA A 14 -18.29 -4.38 53.94
C ALA A 14 -16.76 -4.56 53.93
N VAL A 15 -16.31 -5.64 53.29
CA VAL A 15 -14.90 -5.82 52.95
C VAL A 15 -14.59 -4.82 51.84
N ASN A 16 -13.89 -3.74 52.19
CA ASN A 16 -13.31 -2.82 51.21
C ASN A 16 -12.25 -3.58 50.41
N ALA A 17 -12.60 -4.01 49.20
CA ALA A 17 -11.63 -4.43 48.22
C ALA A 17 -10.73 -3.23 47.88
N ILE A 18 -9.45 -3.35 48.19
CA ILE A 18 -8.43 -2.44 47.68
C ILE A 18 -8.50 -2.52 46.15
N PRO A 19 -8.67 -1.41 45.42
CA PRO A 19 -8.61 -1.44 43.97
C PRO A 19 -7.23 -1.94 43.56
N VAL A 20 -7.18 -3.16 43.05
CA VAL A 20 -6.00 -3.71 42.38
C VAL A 20 -5.72 -2.77 41.21
N PRO A 21 -4.51 -2.19 41.10
CA PRO A 21 -4.14 -1.42 39.93
C PRO A 21 -4.35 -2.29 38.70
N ASN A 22 -5.23 -1.84 37.80
CA ASN A 22 -5.43 -2.48 36.51
C ASN A 22 -4.05 -2.67 35.87
N PRO A 23 -3.65 -3.88 35.45
CA PRO A 23 -2.36 -4.08 34.79
C PRO A 23 -2.33 -3.16 33.59
N GLN A 24 -1.52 -2.11 33.68
CA GLN A 24 -1.33 -1.19 32.57
C GLN A 24 -0.72 -2.00 31.45
N THR A 25 -1.49 -2.22 30.39
CA THR A 25 -0.96 -2.66 29.11
C THR A 25 0.19 -1.71 28.77
N PRO A 26 1.43 -2.20 28.61
CA PRO A 26 2.56 -1.36 28.26
C PRO A 26 2.24 -0.54 27.01
N ASP A 27 2.48 0.77 27.10
CA ASP A 27 2.34 1.68 25.97
C ASP A 27 3.32 1.26 24.87
N PHE A 28 2.77 0.78 23.75
CA PHE A 28 3.49 0.25 22.60
C PHE A 28 4.32 1.32 21.87
N ARG A 29 4.13 2.61 22.19
CA ARG A 29 4.93 3.74 21.69
C ARG A 29 6.30 3.85 22.36
N THR A 30 6.64 2.98 23.31
CA THR A 30 7.94 3.02 24.01
C THR A 30 8.96 1.99 23.49
N LEU A 31 8.58 1.19 22.48
CA LEU A 31 9.46 0.22 21.79
C LEU A 31 10.02 0.78 20.47
N ASP A 32 10.24 2.10 20.41
CA ASP A 32 10.54 2.84 19.17
C ASP A 32 11.91 2.52 18.55
N THR A 33 12.75 1.71 19.19
CA THR A 33 14.04 1.31 18.61
C THR A 33 14.31 -0.17 18.84
N CYS A 34 14.50 -0.90 17.74
CA CYS A 34 15.00 -2.28 17.77
C CYS A 34 16.38 -2.37 17.11
N PRO A 35 17.27 -3.25 17.60
CA PRO A 35 18.71 -3.13 17.34
C PRO A 35 19.13 -3.58 15.94
N THR A 36 18.39 -4.47 15.28
CA THR A 36 18.76 -5.00 13.96
C THR A 36 17.53 -5.51 13.23
N ASN A 37 17.37 -5.16 11.95
CA ASN A 37 16.30 -5.68 11.11
C ASN A 37 16.28 -7.22 11.15
N GLY A 38 15.10 -7.81 11.32
CA GLY A 38 14.90 -9.24 11.51
C GLY A 38 15.04 -9.74 12.97
N ALA A 39 15.47 -8.90 13.93
CA ALA A 39 15.52 -9.31 15.33
C ALA A 39 14.11 -9.48 15.91
N ILE A 40 13.90 -10.54 16.69
CA ILE A 40 12.68 -10.70 17.49
C ILE A 40 12.80 -9.79 18.72
N VAL A 41 11.76 -9.01 18.98
CA VAL A 41 11.61 -8.22 20.21
C VAL A 41 10.46 -8.83 21.01
N CYS A 42 10.63 -9.01 22.31
CA CYS A 42 9.63 -9.61 23.18
C CYS A 42 8.89 -8.52 23.96
N SER A 43 7.58 -8.69 24.15
CA SER A 43 6.85 -7.87 25.14
C SER A 43 7.40 -8.14 26.54
N SER A 44 7.18 -7.19 27.46
CA SER A 44 7.64 -7.31 28.85
C SER A 44 7.05 -8.50 29.60
N ASP A 45 5.83 -8.91 29.25
CA ASP A 45 5.14 -10.09 29.78
C ASP A 45 5.50 -11.39 29.06
N GLY A 46 6.28 -11.32 27.97
CA GLY A 46 6.68 -12.46 27.14
C GLY A 46 5.53 -13.12 26.36
N THR A 47 4.31 -12.58 26.40
CA THR A 47 3.14 -13.17 25.74
C THR A 47 3.02 -12.77 24.28
N LYS A 48 3.72 -11.72 23.85
CA LYS A 48 3.74 -11.21 22.48
C LYS A 48 5.17 -11.12 21.97
N PHE A 49 5.29 -11.16 20.65
CA PHE A 49 6.55 -10.91 19.98
C PHE A 49 6.36 -9.97 18.79
N TYR A 50 7.46 -9.30 18.44
CA TYR A 50 7.54 -8.31 17.38
C TYR A 50 8.74 -8.65 16.52
N LEU A 51 8.67 -8.30 15.24
CA LEU A 51 9.80 -8.40 14.33
C LEU A 51 10.35 -7.00 14.08
N CYS A 52 11.65 -6.82 14.28
CA CYS A 52 12.32 -5.56 13.98
C CYS A 52 12.36 -5.35 12.46
N ASN A 53 11.81 -4.23 11.99
CA ASN A 53 11.87 -3.82 10.58
C ASN A 53 12.17 -2.33 10.50
N PHE A 54 13.27 -1.99 9.82
CA PHE A 54 13.83 -0.63 9.71
C PHE A 54 13.89 0.13 11.05
N GLY A 55 14.40 -0.54 12.09
CA GLY A 55 14.54 0.04 13.43
C GLY A 55 13.23 0.16 14.23
N ARG A 56 12.09 -0.28 13.67
CA ARG A 56 10.78 -0.29 14.35
C ARG A 56 10.31 -1.71 14.65
N ALA A 57 9.68 -1.90 15.82
CA ALA A 57 9.11 -3.19 16.20
C ALA A 57 7.73 -3.39 15.55
N VAL A 58 7.61 -4.28 14.58
CA VAL A 58 6.35 -4.66 13.91
C VAL A 58 5.67 -5.79 14.70
N PRO A 59 4.41 -5.63 15.14
CA PRO A 59 3.73 -6.65 15.95
C PRO A 59 3.47 -7.92 15.15
N MET A 60 3.87 -9.08 15.69
CA MET A 60 3.65 -10.39 15.07
C MET A 60 2.54 -11.19 15.76
N GLY A 61 2.03 -10.69 16.88
CA GLY A 61 0.94 -11.31 17.64
C GLY A 61 1.41 -12.01 18.92
N SER A 62 0.53 -12.85 19.47
CA SER A 62 0.82 -13.64 20.67
C SER A 62 1.70 -14.85 20.34
N VAL A 63 2.54 -15.24 21.28
CA VAL A 63 3.28 -16.51 21.21
C VAL A 63 2.32 -17.70 21.35
N ALA A 64 2.70 -18.85 20.82
CA ALA A 64 1.88 -20.07 20.89
C ALA A 64 1.70 -20.55 22.34
N ALA A 65 0.59 -21.24 22.62
CA ALA A 65 0.34 -21.85 23.92
C ALA A 65 1.49 -22.77 24.35
N GLY A 66 1.94 -22.65 25.60
CA GLY A 66 3.10 -23.41 26.11
C GLY A 66 4.46 -22.80 25.75
N THR A 67 4.50 -21.60 25.15
CA THR A 67 5.74 -20.85 24.87
C THR A 67 5.71 -19.45 25.48
N TYR A 68 6.87 -18.80 25.58
CA TYR A 68 7.01 -17.39 25.92
C TYR A 68 8.18 -16.77 25.15
N CYS A 69 8.09 -15.48 24.83
CA CYS A 69 9.19 -14.73 24.21
C CYS A 69 10.12 -14.20 25.31
N LYS A 70 11.41 -14.51 25.24
CA LYS A 70 12.44 -13.90 26.09
C LYS A 70 13.75 -13.76 25.35
N ASN A 71 14.42 -12.62 25.53
CA ASN A 71 15.73 -12.31 24.93
C ASN A 71 15.76 -12.51 23.39
N GLY A 72 14.69 -12.10 22.70
CA GLY A 72 14.57 -12.24 21.24
C GLY A 72 14.46 -13.68 20.75
N LYS A 73 13.95 -14.60 21.60
CA LYS A 73 13.67 -15.99 21.23
C LYS A 73 12.33 -16.43 21.79
N ILE A 74 11.62 -17.26 21.04
CA ILE A 74 10.44 -17.97 21.52
C ILE A 74 10.94 -19.29 22.14
N VAL A 75 10.62 -19.50 23.41
CA VAL A 75 11.07 -20.65 24.20
C VAL A 75 9.87 -21.36 24.82
N THR A 76 9.96 -22.68 24.98
CA THR A 76 8.90 -23.47 25.64
C THR A 76 8.95 -23.31 27.15
N ILE A 77 7.77 -23.24 27.78
CA ILE A 77 7.62 -23.19 29.23
C ILE A 77 8.03 -24.57 29.78
N GLY A 78 9.27 -24.68 30.27
CA GLY A 78 9.84 -25.93 30.82
C GLY A 78 11.21 -26.32 30.26
N ALA A 79 11.73 -25.63 29.24
CA ALA A 79 13.08 -25.89 28.71
C ALA A 79 14.17 -25.24 29.57
N SER A 80 14.33 -25.75 30.79
CA SER A 80 15.53 -25.53 31.62
C SER A 80 16.42 -26.77 31.50
N VAL A 81 17.43 -26.69 30.62
CA VAL A 81 18.67 -27.50 30.61
C VAL A 81 18.47 -29.02 30.76
N ALA A 82 18.37 -29.73 29.64
CA ALA A 82 18.68 -31.16 29.58
C ALA A 82 19.78 -31.37 28.52
N PRO A 83 20.85 -32.13 28.81
CA PRO A 83 21.93 -32.39 27.87
C PRO A 83 21.42 -33.27 26.72
N THR A 84 21.84 -32.92 25.51
CA THR A 84 21.61 -33.67 24.26
C THR A 84 22.04 -35.14 24.40
N PRO A 85 21.15 -36.12 24.14
CA PRO A 85 21.57 -37.48 23.85
C PRO A 85 22.06 -37.59 22.40
N ASP A 86 23.14 -38.35 22.21
CA ASP A 86 23.75 -38.69 20.93
C ASP A 86 22.75 -39.31 19.94
N PRO A 87 22.95 -39.13 18.62
CA PRO A 87 22.05 -39.67 17.61
C PRO A 87 22.16 -41.20 17.49
N GLU A 88 21.03 -41.89 17.65
CA GLU A 88 20.86 -43.33 17.40
C GLU A 88 20.81 -43.61 15.87
N PRO A 89 21.26 -44.79 15.39
CA PRO A 89 21.55 -45.01 13.97
C PRO A 89 20.31 -45.21 13.11
N VAL A 90 20.35 -44.62 11.91
CA VAL A 90 19.33 -44.71 10.86
C VAL A 90 19.21 -46.16 10.33
N GLN A 91 18.01 -46.73 10.40
CA GLN A 91 17.64 -47.95 9.66
C GLN A 91 17.17 -47.61 8.23
N PRO A 92 17.42 -48.50 7.24
CA PRO A 92 17.14 -48.22 5.84
C PRO A 92 15.66 -48.47 5.50
N THR A 93 15.02 -47.47 4.90
CA THR A 93 13.65 -47.55 4.37
C THR A 93 13.61 -48.31 3.04
N GLN A 94 12.69 -49.26 2.95
CA GLN A 94 12.39 -50.06 1.75
C GLN A 94 11.73 -49.21 0.65
N SER A 95 12.20 -49.39 -0.58
CA SER A 95 11.62 -48.82 -1.80
C SER A 95 10.25 -49.44 -2.11
N THR A 96 9.21 -48.61 -2.14
CA THR A 96 7.94 -48.95 -2.77
C THR A 96 7.94 -48.49 -4.22
N VAL A 97 7.69 -49.44 -5.11
CA VAL A 97 7.57 -49.25 -6.56
C VAL A 97 6.20 -48.65 -6.85
N TYR A 98 6.16 -47.45 -7.43
CA TYR A 98 4.94 -46.84 -7.95
C TYR A 98 4.68 -47.34 -9.38
N ALA A 99 3.48 -47.90 -9.59
CA ALA A 99 2.96 -48.25 -10.90
C ALA A 99 2.52 -46.99 -11.67
N ALA A 100 2.77 -46.98 -12.98
CA ALA A 100 2.41 -45.92 -13.91
C ALA A 100 0.89 -45.80 -14.08
N PRO A 101 0.33 -44.57 -14.20
CA PRO A 101 -1.07 -44.41 -14.56
C PRO A 101 -1.28 -44.58 -16.07
N THR A 102 -2.22 -45.45 -16.40
CA THR A 102 -2.84 -45.64 -17.72
C THR A 102 -3.56 -44.37 -18.19
N SER A 103 -3.35 -44.03 -19.46
CA SER A 103 -3.96 -42.93 -20.19
C SER A 103 -5.49 -43.06 -20.26
N ALA A 104 -6.20 -41.98 -19.92
CA ALA A 104 -7.63 -41.83 -20.18
C ALA A 104 -7.83 -40.93 -21.41
N GLU A 105 -8.60 -41.44 -22.37
CA GLU A 105 -9.02 -40.76 -23.61
C GLU A 105 -9.93 -39.55 -23.31
N LEU A 106 -9.62 -38.42 -23.94
CA LEU A 106 -10.40 -37.19 -23.86
C LEU A 106 -11.52 -37.23 -24.91
N VAL A 107 -12.77 -37.36 -24.48
CA VAL A 107 -13.95 -37.25 -25.35
C VAL A 107 -14.26 -35.77 -25.55
N ILE A 108 -14.02 -35.26 -26.75
CA ILE A 108 -14.38 -33.90 -27.18
C ILE A 108 -15.82 -33.92 -27.69
N THR A 109 -16.75 -33.32 -26.94
CA THR A 109 -18.10 -33.00 -27.44
C THR A 109 -18.16 -31.53 -27.83
N THR A 110 -18.36 -31.26 -29.12
CA THR A 110 -18.59 -29.91 -29.65
C THR A 110 -19.97 -29.38 -29.23
N PRO A 111 -20.08 -28.14 -28.70
CA PRO A 111 -21.36 -27.51 -28.43
C PRO A 111 -22.05 -27.03 -29.73
N PRO A 112 -23.39 -26.98 -29.76
CA PRO A 112 -24.16 -26.54 -30.92
C PRO A 112 -24.05 -25.02 -31.16
N PRO A 113 -24.26 -24.56 -32.41
CA PRO A 113 -24.14 -23.16 -32.79
C PRO A 113 -25.29 -22.32 -32.19
N VAL A 114 -24.93 -21.24 -31.48
CA VAL A 114 -25.86 -20.23 -30.98
C VAL A 114 -26.12 -19.21 -32.08
N ALA A 115 -27.40 -18.98 -32.39
CA ALA A 115 -27.85 -17.98 -33.34
C ALA A 115 -27.67 -16.55 -32.77
N PRO A 116 -27.35 -15.54 -33.61
CA PRO A 116 -27.10 -14.18 -33.15
C PRO A 116 -28.41 -13.52 -32.68
N THR A 117 -28.42 -13.06 -31.43
CA THR A 117 -29.45 -12.17 -30.90
C THR A 117 -29.17 -10.74 -31.39
N GLU A 118 -30.16 -10.12 -32.03
CA GLU A 118 -30.10 -8.73 -32.48
C GLU A 118 -29.87 -7.77 -31.30
N ALA A 119 -28.96 -6.82 -31.51
CA ALA A 119 -28.66 -5.76 -30.56
C ALA A 119 -29.80 -4.74 -30.49
N PRO A 120 -30.18 -4.25 -29.30
CA PRO A 120 -31.17 -3.19 -29.17
C PRO A 120 -30.60 -1.86 -29.70
N THR A 121 -31.31 -1.26 -30.64
CA THR A 121 -31.03 0.07 -31.19
C THR A 121 -31.25 1.13 -30.12
N MET A 122 -30.21 1.91 -29.82
CA MET A 122 -30.33 3.09 -28.97
C MET A 122 -31.07 4.21 -29.69
N PRO A 123 -31.99 4.94 -29.04
CA PRO A 123 -32.61 6.12 -29.61
C PRO A 123 -31.61 7.29 -29.70
N GLU A 124 -31.71 7.98 -30.83
CA GLU A 124 -30.98 9.18 -31.24
C GLU A 124 -31.24 10.36 -30.27
N PRO A 125 -30.21 11.06 -29.77
CA PRO A 125 -30.42 12.21 -28.88
C PRO A 125 -30.88 13.45 -29.66
N GLU A 126 -31.96 14.04 -29.16
CA GLU A 126 -32.56 15.28 -29.63
C GLU A 126 -31.66 16.49 -29.29
N PRO A 127 -31.52 17.51 -30.17
CA PRO A 127 -30.60 18.63 -29.94
C PRO A 127 -31.09 19.58 -28.85
N GLU A 128 -30.28 19.73 -27.81
CA GLU A 128 -30.47 20.68 -26.71
C GLU A 128 -30.25 22.12 -27.19
N LYS A 129 -31.18 23.02 -26.86
CA LYS A 129 -31.13 24.45 -27.19
C LYS A 129 -30.30 25.19 -26.15
N ASP A 130 -29.24 25.86 -26.59
CA ASP A 130 -28.49 26.82 -25.79
C ASP A 130 -29.32 28.06 -25.47
N GLU A 131 -29.62 28.29 -24.18
CA GLU A 131 -30.14 29.55 -23.67
C GLU A 131 -29.07 30.23 -22.81
N VAL A 132 -28.34 31.16 -23.43
CA VAL A 132 -27.29 31.97 -22.79
C VAL A 132 -27.94 33.04 -21.92
N THR A 133 -27.98 32.83 -20.60
CA THR A 133 -28.35 33.88 -19.64
C THR A 133 -27.10 34.46 -18.98
N SER A 134 -26.65 35.62 -19.47
CA SER A 134 -25.58 36.40 -18.84
C SER A 134 -26.14 37.17 -17.64
N THR A 135 -25.70 36.81 -16.43
CA THR A 135 -25.96 37.61 -15.22
C THR A 135 -24.67 38.33 -14.82
N ILE A 136 -24.64 39.64 -15.03
CA ILE A 136 -23.59 40.53 -14.52
C ILE A 136 -23.90 40.79 -13.04
N THR A 137 -23.06 40.28 -12.15
CA THR A 137 -23.10 40.64 -10.73
C THR A 137 -21.92 41.55 -10.40
N THR A 138 -22.23 42.83 -10.22
CA THR A 138 -21.31 43.85 -9.70
C THR A 138 -21.10 43.63 -8.20
N PHE A 139 -19.85 43.39 -7.78
CA PHE A 139 -19.44 43.57 -6.39
C PHE A 139 -18.37 44.66 -6.30
N LYS A 140 -18.69 45.66 -5.48
CA LYS A 140 -17.85 46.76 -5.06
C LYS A 140 -17.59 46.57 -3.56
N GLU A 141 -16.34 46.35 -3.16
CA GLU A 141 -15.60 47.15 -2.17
C GLU A 141 -14.37 46.42 -1.59
N ILE A 142 -13.22 47.08 -1.77
CA ILE A 142 -12.15 47.41 -0.81
C ILE A 142 -11.57 46.28 0.07
N THR A 143 -10.28 45.96 -0.17
CA THR A 143 -9.26 46.06 0.89
C THR A 143 -7.87 46.27 0.27
N SER A 144 -7.27 47.43 0.53
CA SER A 144 -5.87 47.73 0.20
C SER A 144 -4.97 47.15 1.30
N THR A 145 -4.11 46.20 0.96
CA THR A 145 -3.07 45.69 1.86
C THR A 145 -1.72 46.25 1.41
N SER A 146 -1.23 47.26 2.13
CA SER A 146 0.13 47.79 1.95
C SER A 146 1.15 46.74 2.34
N THR A 147 1.98 46.33 1.39
CA THR A 147 3.19 45.53 1.66
C THR A 147 4.29 46.49 2.12
N SER A 148 4.62 46.49 3.41
CA SER A 148 5.83 47.14 3.91
C SER A 148 7.00 46.18 3.79
N THR A 149 7.89 46.43 2.84
CA THR A 149 9.18 45.74 2.74
C THR A 149 10.11 46.29 3.82
N ILE A 150 10.31 45.53 4.90
CA ILE A 150 11.39 45.80 5.86
C ILE A 150 12.65 45.13 5.32
N ILE A 151 13.59 45.93 4.83
CA ILE A 151 14.94 45.47 4.49
C ILE A 151 15.73 45.40 5.80
N HIS A 152 15.86 44.21 6.38
CA HIS A 152 16.87 43.95 7.42
C HIS A 152 18.20 43.63 6.76
N THR A 153 19.13 44.59 6.79
CA THR A 153 20.53 44.38 6.43
C THR A 153 21.20 43.57 7.54
N VAL A 154 21.29 42.25 7.36
CA VAL A 154 22.13 41.39 8.20
C VAL A 154 23.54 41.37 7.60
N THR A 155 24.47 42.09 8.21
CA THR A 155 25.90 41.97 7.94
C THR A 155 26.41 40.64 8.52
N GLY A 156 26.29 39.58 7.72
CA GLY A 156 26.91 38.27 7.96
C GLY A 156 28.11 38.09 7.04
N VAL A 157 29.25 37.71 7.63
CA VAL A 157 30.50 37.42 6.92
C VAL A 157 30.30 36.27 5.93
N ALA A 158 30.74 36.46 4.69
CA ALA A 158 30.64 35.48 3.62
C ALA A 158 31.43 34.19 3.94
N PRO A 159 30.82 33.00 3.93
CA PRO A 159 31.58 31.77 3.86
C PRO A 159 32.20 31.63 2.47
N SER A 160 33.51 31.39 2.42
CA SER A 160 34.25 31.11 1.19
C SER A 160 33.59 29.95 0.43
N ALA A 161 33.13 30.24 -0.78
CA ALA A 161 32.68 29.24 -1.73
C ALA A 161 33.88 28.33 -2.11
N VAL A 162 33.83 27.09 -1.66
CA VAL A 162 34.66 26.02 -2.23
C VAL A 162 34.05 25.68 -3.60
N PRO A 163 34.82 25.70 -4.70
CA PRO A 163 34.30 25.31 -6.00
C PRO A 163 34.00 23.81 -6.01
N SER A 164 32.71 23.47 -6.00
CA SER A 164 32.23 22.11 -6.24
C SER A 164 32.62 21.69 -7.65
N SER A 165 33.59 20.79 -7.75
CA SER A 165 33.88 20.09 -9.00
C SER A 165 32.66 19.27 -9.44
N PRO A 166 32.38 19.16 -10.75
CA PRO A 166 31.29 18.34 -11.25
C PRO A 166 31.62 16.87 -10.98
N SER A 167 30.87 16.24 -10.07
CA SER A 167 30.96 14.81 -9.83
C SER A 167 30.41 14.09 -11.07
N SER A 168 31.32 13.48 -11.81
CA SER A 168 31.03 12.57 -12.91
C SER A 168 30.48 11.23 -12.38
N GLY A 169 29.25 10.90 -12.78
CA GLY A 169 28.84 9.54 -13.18
C GLY A 169 28.95 8.42 -12.14
N GLY A 170 28.10 8.45 -11.13
CA GLY A 170 27.58 7.25 -10.47
C GLY A 170 26.16 7.00 -10.98
N SER A 171 25.83 5.76 -11.33
CA SER A 171 24.51 5.33 -11.79
C SER A 171 23.49 5.31 -10.64
N ASP A 172 23.27 6.45 -10.01
CA ASP A 172 22.22 6.58 -8.99
C ASP A 172 20.88 6.63 -9.72
N GLY A 173 20.03 5.62 -9.48
CA GLY A 173 18.69 5.52 -10.08
C GLY A 173 17.81 6.73 -9.76
N ILE A 174 16.64 6.82 -10.41
CA ILE A 174 15.71 7.93 -10.19
C ILE A 174 15.25 7.94 -8.72
N ALA A 175 15.53 9.04 -8.02
CA ALA A 175 15.03 9.28 -6.66
C ALA A 175 13.74 10.10 -6.69
N ILE A 176 12.70 9.60 -6.04
CA ILE A 176 11.45 10.31 -5.81
C ILE A 176 11.55 11.07 -4.49
N THR A 177 11.37 12.39 -4.56
CA THR A 177 11.36 13.27 -3.40
C THR A 177 9.93 13.70 -3.06
N GLU A 178 9.73 14.21 -1.85
CA GLU A 178 8.46 14.82 -1.45
C GLU A 178 8.07 15.94 -2.43
N ASP A 179 9.01 16.82 -2.79
CA ASP A 179 8.79 17.92 -3.73
C ASP A 179 8.31 17.44 -5.11
N ILE A 180 8.86 16.32 -5.62
CA ILE A 180 8.39 15.71 -6.87
C ILE A 180 6.92 15.32 -6.75
N ILE A 181 6.53 14.61 -5.68
CA ILE A 181 5.14 14.17 -5.47
C ILE A 181 4.22 15.39 -5.32
N LEU A 182 4.61 16.41 -4.56
CA LEU A 182 3.80 17.62 -4.36
C LEU A 182 3.60 18.44 -5.63
N LYS A 183 4.56 18.41 -6.57
CA LYS A 183 4.39 19.01 -7.91
C LYS A 183 3.40 18.25 -8.78
N VAL A 184 3.26 16.95 -8.60
CA VAL A 184 2.27 16.12 -9.31
C VAL A 184 0.88 16.24 -8.70
N GLY A 185 0.80 16.34 -7.38
CA GLY A 185 -0.45 16.47 -6.64
C GLY A 185 -0.22 17.07 -5.26
N SER A 186 -0.45 18.38 -5.13
CA SER A 186 -0.22 19.13 -3.88
C SER A 186 -1.12 18.68 -2.73
N SER A 187 -2.24 18.00 -3.03
CA SER A 187 -3.12 17.42 -2.01
C SER A 187 -2.41 16.35 -1.17
N ALA A 188 -1.30 15.77 -1.66
CA ALA A 188 -0.50 14.77 -0.94
C ALA A 188 0.28 15.32 0.25
N LYS A 189 0.20 16.62 0.52
CA LYS A 189 0.86 17.26 1.65
C LYS A 189 0.34 16.80 3.01
N SER A 190 -0.93 16.42 3.11
CA SER A 190 -1.56 16.16 4.41
C SER A 190 -2.55 15.00 4.38
N CYS A 191 -2.64 14.30 5.50
CA CYS A 191 -3.68 13.33 5.81
C CYS A 191 -4.38 13.71 7.12
N PRO A 192 -5.73 13.64 7.21
CA PRO A 192 -6.64 13.41 6.09
C PRO A 192 -6.56 14.55 5.07
N ARG A 193 -6.96 14.27 3.83
CA ARG A 193 -6.96 15.30 2.76
C ARG A 193 -8.17 16.18 2.92
N GLU A 194 -8.01 17.49 2.69
CA GLU A 194 -9.16 18.40 2.72
C GLU A 194 -9.95 18.30 1.40
N ASN A 195 -10.75 17.25 1.28
CA ASN A 195 -11.65 17.03 0.17
C ASN A 195 -12.95 16.34 0.63
N GLN A 196 -13.88 16.14 -0.32
CA GLN A 196 -15.19 15.54 -0.04
C GLN A 196 -15.14 14.07 0.43
N TYR A 197 -13.97 13.42 0.37
CA TYR A 197 -13.77 12.02 0.77
C TYR A 197 -12.89 11.87 2.01
N LYS A 198 -12.61 12.95 2.75
CA LYS A 198 -11.66 12.96 3.87
C LYS A 198 -11.91 11.93 4.97
N ASP A 199 -13.18 11.58 5.18
CA ASP A 199 -13.62 10.62 6.19
C ASP A 199 -13.70 9.18 5.64
N ARG A 200 -13.42 8.99 4.35
CA ARG A 200 -13.43 7.68 3.71
C ARG A 200 -12.07 7.03 3.83
N ALA A 201 -12.04 5.82 4.40
CA ALA A 201 -10.83 5.02 4.60
C ALA A 201 -9.61 5.84 5.07
N PRO A 202 -9.75 6.67 6.13
CA PRO A 202 -8.71 7.60 6.56
C PRO A 202 -7.38 6.91 6.92
N GLU A 203 -7.43 5.63 7.28
CA GLU A 203 -6.29 4.77 7.56
C GLU A 203 -5.44 4.43 6.31
N GLU A 204 -5.97 4.58 5.10
CA GLU A 204 -5.25 4.32 3.86
C GLU A 204 -4.42 5.53 3.39
N CYS A 205 -4.73 6.72 3.92
CA CYS A 205 -4.12 7.97 3.48
C CYS A 205 -2.64 8.03 3.84
N ALA A 206 -1.82 8.39 2.86
CA ALA A 206 -0.39 8.64 3.03
C ALA A 206 0.00 10.02 2.49
N THR A 207 0.98 10.64 3.16
CA THR A 207 1.59 11.90 2.73
C THR A 207 2.70 11.67 1.71
N ALA A 208 3.06 12.72 0.97
CA ALA A 208 4.20 12.75 0.06
C ALA A 208 5.52 12.43 0.79
N GLU A 209 5.71 12.95 2.00
CA GLU A 209 6.89 12.68 2.85
C GLU A 209 7.02 11.17 3.15
N HIS A 210 5.91 10.50 3.48
CA HIS A 210 5.89 9.05 3.74
C HIS A 210 6.10 8.23 2.47
N ALA A 211 5.48 8.65 1.37
CA ALA A 211 5.51 7.95 0.08
C ALA A 211 6.89 7.96 -0.59
N ALA A 212 7.54 9.13 -0.63
CA ALA A 212 8.76 9.39 -1.40
C ALA A 212 9.89 8.35 -1.20
N PRO A 213 10.34 8.05 0.03
CA PRO A 213 11.42 7.09 0.23
C PRO A 213 11.02 5.67 -0.18
N LEU A 214 9.75 5.27 0.03
CA LEU A 214 9.26 3.93 -0.27
C LEU A 214 9.08 3.69 -1.77
N ILE A 215 8.67 4.72 -2.52
CA ILE A 215 8.63 4.68 -3.99
C ILE A 215 10.05 4.64 -4.55
N THR A 216 10.97 5.43 -3.99
CA THR A 216 12.38 5.40 -4.40
C THR A 216 13.00 4.02 -4.23
N GLU A 217 12.77 3.37 -3.09
CA GLU A 217 13.22 2.00 -2.84
C GLU A 217 12.60 1.02 -3.86
N ALA A 218 11.31 1.15 -4.15
CA ALA A 218 10.66 0.34 -5.17
C ALA A 218 11.30 0.55 -6.56
N PHE A 219 11.58 1.79 -6.94
CA PHE A 219 12.17 2.11 -8.23
C PHE A 219 13.57 1.53 -8.36
N GLN A 220 14.38 1.60 -7.31
CA GLN A 220 15.68 0.95 -7.25
C GLN A 220 15.56 -0.58 -7.35
N LYS A 221 14.67 -1.19 -6.55
CA LYS A 221 14.43 -2.64 -6.54
C LYS A 221 14.05 -3.20 -7.91
N TYR A 222 13.24 -2.44 -8.67
CA TYR A 222 12.74 -2.87 -9.97
C TYR A 222 13.49 -2.25 -11.16
N GLY A 223 14.58 -1.51 -10.93
CA GLY A 223 15.41 -0.93 -11.99
C GLY A 223 14.68 0.12 -12.84
N ILE A 224 13.90 0.99 -12.20
CA ILE A 224 13.24 2.13 -12.83
C ILE A 224 14.22 3.29 -12.87
N ASN A 225 14.83 3.51 -14.03
CA ASN A 225 16.01 4.39 -14.16
C ASN A 225 15.83 5.55 -15.13
N THR A 226 14.71 5.61 -15.86
CA THR A 226 14.43 6.71 -16.80
C THR A 226 13.32 7.61 -16.29
N ILE A 227 13.35 8.88 -16.70
CA ILE A 227 12.30 9.87 -16.35
C ILE A 227 10.93 9.39 -16.84
N GLY A 228 10.83 8.88 -18.08
CA GLY A 228 9.57 8.45 -18.65
C GLY A 228 8.95 7.26 -17.90
N GLU A 229 9.76 6.26 -17.52
CA GLU A 229 9.29 5.14 -16.69
C GLU A 229 8.81 5.61 -15.31
N ALA A 230 9.66 6.39 -14.62
CA ALA A 230 9.36 6.89 -13.29
C ALA A 230 8.11 7.77 -13.27
N ALA A 231 7.98 8.68 -14.25
CA ALA A 231 6.83 9.56 -14.39
C ALA A 231 5.54 8.77 -14.65
N ALA A 232 5.57 7.77 -15.56
CA ALA A 232 4.39 6.99 -15.91
C ALA A 232 3.86 6.16 -14.74
N ILE A 233 4.76 5.54 -13.98
CA ILE A 233 4.38 4.77 -12.79
C ILE A 233 3.86 5.71 -11.70
N LEU A 234 4.59 6.77 -11.36
CA LEU A 234 4.17 7.74 -10.33
C LEU A 234 2.83 8.39 -10.67
N SER A 235 2.64 8.84 -11.92
CA SER A 235 1.42 9.49 -12.34
C SER A 235 0.21 8.56 -12.28
N LEU A 236 0.39 7.29 -12.70
CA LEU A 236 -0.65 6.29 -12.57
C LEU A 236 -0.98 6.09 -11.10
N MET A 237 0.05 5.93 -10.25
CA MET A 237 -0.18 5.68 -8.85
C MET A 237 -0.96 6.81 -8.19
N MET A 238 -0.57 8.07 -8.45
CA MET A 238 -1.25 9.24 -7.90
C MET A 238 -2.66 9.42 -8.48
N TYR A 239 -2.89 9.09 -9.75
CA TYR A 239 -4.23 9.16 -10.32
C TYR A 239 -5.17 8.15 -9.67
N GLU A 240 -4.78 6.88 -9.67
CA GLU A 240 -5.64 5.76 -9.24
C GLU A 240 -5.96 5.81 -7.74
N THR A 241 -5.12 6.47 -6.95
CA THR A 241 -5.22 6.50 -5.47
C THR A 241 -5.80 7.81 -4.92
N GLY A 242 -6.15 8.77 -5.77
CA GLY A 242 -6.50 10.11 -5.30
C GLY A 242 -5.33 10.78 -4.57
N ASP A 243 -4.18 10.83 -5.24
CA ASP A 243 -2.91 11.38 -4.75
C ASP A 243 -2.31 10.66 -3.54
N PHE A 244 -2.60 9.36 -3.36
CA PHE A 244 -2.29 8.52 -2.18
C PHE A 244 -3.26 8.66 -1.01
N GLN A 245 -4.51 9.05 -1.27
CA GLN A 245 -5.57 8.95 -0.26
C GLN A 245 -5.97 7.50 0.02
N PHE A 246 -5.92 6.65 -1.01
CA PHE A 246 -6.40 5.28 -0.96
C PHE A 246 -5.31 4.31 -1.39
N ASN A 247 -5.33 3.10 -0.84
CA ASN A 247 -4.55 1.97 -1.34
C ASN A 247 -5.44 0.78 -1.73
N THR A 248 -6.75 0.88 -1.51
CA THR A 248 -7.76 -0.03 -2.06
C THR A 248 -8.80 0.71 -2.91
N ASN A 249 -9.49 0.00 -3.79
CA ASN A 249 -10.52 0.62 -4.62
C ASN A 249 -11.79 0.89 -3.80
N GLN A 250 -11.94 2.14 -3.40
CA GLN A 250 -13.09 2.62 -2.64
C GLN A 250 -14.32 2.90 -3.51
N PHE A 251 -14.19 3.22 -4.79
CA PHE A 251 -15.30 3.77 -5.61
C PHE A 251 -15.90 2.78 -6.62
N GLY A 252 -15.22 1.67 -6.88
CA GLY A 252 -15.67 0.64 -7.80
C GLY A 252 -16.05 1.17 -9.19
N ILE A 253 -16.94 0.46 -9.88
CA ILE A 253 -17.35 0.81 -11.25
C ILE A 253 -18.45 1.88 -11.27
N ASN A 254 -19.30 1.90 -10.24
CA ASN A 254 -20.44 2.83 -10.15
C ASN A 254 -20.08 4.16 -9.47
N GLY A 255 -18.83 4.33 -9.04
CA GLY A 255 -18.36 5.51 -8.33
C GLY A 255 -18.74 5.55 -6.84
N THR A 256 -19.40 4.52 -6.31
CA THR A 256 -19.94 4.50 -4.93
C THR A 256 -19.41 3.33 -4.11
N ASP A 257 -19.44 2.12 -4.64
CA ASP A 257 -19.18 0.90 -3.87
C ASP A 257 -17.74 0.40 -4.06
N PRO A 258 -17.03 -0.02 -3.00
CA PRO A 258 -15.69 -0.57 -3.12
C PRO A 258 -15.65 -1.79 -4.06
N ARG A 259 -14.55 -1.95 -4.79
CA ARG A 259 -14.32 -3.15 -5.62
C ARG A 259 -13.48 -4.17 -4.85
N PRO A 260 -14.05 -5.31 -4.43
CA PRO A 260 -13.36 -6.27 -3.58
C PRO A 260 -12.08 -6.83 -4.22
N GLY A 261 -11.02 -6.88 -3.42
CA GLY A 261 -9.70 -7.37 -3.83
C GLY A 261 -8.93 -6.53 -4.84
N GLN A 262 -9.43 -5.35 -5.22
CA GLN A 262 -8.67 -4.42 -6.07
C GLN A 262 -7.93 -3.41 -5.17
N GLY A 263 -6.58 -3.43 -5.20
CA GLY A 263 -5.82 -2.48 -4.39
C GLY A 263 -4.36 -2.83 -4.13
N THR A 264 -3.49 -1.98 -4.66
CA THR A 264 -2.28 -1.34 -4.07
C THR A 264 -1.77 -0.43 -5.16
N ARG A 265 -0.90 0.53 -4.86
CA ARG A 265 -0.98 1.90 -5.37
C ARG A 265 -0.89 2.18 -6.88
N ASN A 266 -1.02 1.21 -7.79
CA ASN A 266 -1.52 1.38 -9.16
C ASN A 266 -2.94 0.78 -9.39
N MET A 267 -3.70 0.54 -8.31
CA MET A 267 -5.04 -0.08 -8.26
C MET A 267 -5.19 -1.37 -9.08
N MET A 268 -4.25 -2.29 -8.91
CA MET A 268 -4.26 -3.60 -9.56
C MET A 268 -5.55 -4.39 -9.29
N SER A 269 -6.10 -5.02 -10.33
CA SER A 269 -7.25 -5.92 -10.23
C SER A 269 -6.93 -7.19 -9.41
N PRO A 270 -7.96 -7.92 -8.91
CA PRO A 270 -7.75 -9.04 -7.99
C PRO A 270 -6.80 -10.14 -8.49
N ASN A 271 -6.80 -10.41 -9.80
CA ASN A 271 -5.89 -11.40 -10.40
C ASN A 271 -4.41 -10.99 -10.23
N PHE A 272 -4.09 -9.71 -10.41
CA PHE A 272 -2.72 -9.22 -10.20
C PHE A 272 -2.38 -9.09 -8.72
N ILE A 273 -3.37 -8.86 -7.85
CA ILE A 273 -3.17 -8.89 -6.40
C ILE A 273 -2.79 -10.28 -5.91
N VAL A 274 -3.43 -11.34 -6.44
CA VAL A 274 -3.01 -12.73 -6.14
C VAL A 274 -1.56 -12.96 -6.58
N GLN A 275 -1.21 -12.60 -7.81
CA GLN A 275 0.17 -12.74 -8.31
C GLN A 275 1.17 -11.97 -7.43
N TYR A 276 0.81 -10.74 -7.04
CA TYR A 276 1.69 -9.91 -6.22
C TYR A 276 1.85 -10.45 -4.80
N ALA A 277 0.76 -10.91 -4.17
CA ALA A 277 0.81 -11.55 -2.85
C ALA A 277 1.71 -12.80 -2.87
N GLN A 278 1.64 -13.58 -3.96
CA GLN A 278 2.44 -14.79 -4.15
C GLN A 278 3.96 -14.55 -4.23
N VAL A 279 4.40 -13.32 -4.54
CA VAL A 279 5.81 -12.92 -4.44
C VAL A 279 6.32 -13.00 -2.99
N PHE A 280 5.44 -12.81 -2.02
CA PHE A 280 5.78 -12.75 -0.59
C PHE A 280 5.43 -14.03 0.19
N GLY A 281 4.73 -14.98 -0.44
CA GLY A 281 4.36 -16.26 0.17
C GLY A 281 3.07 -16.83 -0.40
N SER A 282 2.72 -18.06 -0.02
CA SER A 282 1.46 -18.68 -0.46
C SER A 282 0.24 -17.94 0.09
N THR A 283 -0.84 -17.89 -0.69
CA THR A 283 -2.17 -17.41 -0.29
C THR A 283 -3.04 -18.51 0.35
N ASP A 284 -2.53 -19.75 0.46
CA ASP A 284 -3.31 -20.91 0.92
C ASP A 284 -3.78 -20.80 2.38
N SER A 285 -3.12 -19.99 3.20
CA SER A 285 -3.57 -19.71 4.57
C SER A 285 -4.89 -18.96 4.63
N ILE A 286 -5.24 -18.23 3.55
CA ILE A 286 -6.54 -17.58 3.38
C ILE A 286 -7.53 -18.59 2.80
N LYS A 287 -7.18 -19.17 1.65
CA LYS A 287 -7.97 -20.20 1.00
C LYS A 287 -7.10 -21.05 0.09
N PRO A 288 -7.01 -22.38 0.31
CA PRO A 288 -6.25 -23.27 -0.53
C PRO A 288 -6.71 -23.24 -1.99
N GLY A 289 -5.75 -23.18 -2.92
CA GLY A 289 -6.00 -23.31 -4.35
C GLY A 289 -6.57 -22.06 -5.02
N VAL A 290 -6.49 -20.89 -4.38
CA VAL A 290 -6.78 -19.62 -5.05
C VAL A 290 -5.65 -19.28 -6.03
N THR A 291 -6.03 -18.96 -7.26
CA THR A 291 -5.11 -18.56 -8.34
C THR A 291 -5.59 -17.25 -8.99
N PRO A 292 -4.73 -16.59 -9.79
CA PRO A 292 -5.14 -15.41 -10.55
C PRO A 292 -6.33 -15.66 -11.48
N GLU A 293 -6.50 -16.88 -11.98
CA GLU A 293 -7.56 -17.28 -12.92
C GLU A 293 -8.91 -17.45 -12.21
N ASN A 294 -8.92 -18.00 -10.99
CA ASN A 294 -10.16 -18.31 -10.26
C ASN A 294 -10.56 -17.28 -9.19
N ILE A 295 -9.76 -16.23 -8.97
CA ILE A 295 -10.01 -15.22 -7.94
C ILE A 295 -11.36 -14.52 -8.11
N ASN A 296 -11.81 -14.31 -9.34
CA ASN A 296 -13.06 -13.60 -9.62
C ASN A 296 -14.29 -14.38 -9.15
N GLU A 297 -14.18 -15.71 -9.08
CA GLU A 297 -15.22 -16.62 -8.58
C GLU A 297 -15.27 -16.69 -7.05
N GLN A 298 -14.28 -16.11 -6.36
CA GLN A 298 -14.23 -16.11 -4.91
C GLN A 298 -15.14 -15.04 -4.31
N THR A 299 -15.48 -15.24 -3.02
CA THR A 299 -16.22 -14.25 -2.24
C THR A 299 -15.40 -12.98 -2.04
N ASP A 300 -16.10 -11.88 -1.81
CA ASP A 300 -15.48 -10.58 -1.54
C ASP A 300 -14.57 -10.62 -0.32
N GLU A 301 -14.94 -11.39 0.70
CA GLU A 301 -14.10 -11.64 1.88
C GLU A 301 -12.75 -12.27 1.50
N VAL A 302 -12.73 -13.32 0.67
CA VAL A 302 -11.49 -13.97 0.24
C VAL A 302 -10.63 -13.01 -0.58
N LYS A 303 -11.25 -12.27 -1.50
CA LYS A 303 -10.58 -11.24 -2.31
C LYS A 303 -9.91 -10.19 -1.43
N ASN A 304 -10.62 -9.69 -0.42
CA ASN A 304 -10.13 -8.68 0.50
C ASN A 304 -9.04 -9.22 1.45
N GLN A 305 -9.19 -10.45 1.95
CA GLN A 305 -8.18 -11.09 2.81
C GLN A 305 -6.86 -11.32 2.07
N ILE A 306 -6.90 -11.71 0.78
CA ILE A 306 -5.68 -11.83 -0.04
C ILE A 306 -5.06 -10.45 -0.29
N MET A 307 -5.88 -9.44 -0.65
CA MET A 307 -5.40 -8.07 -0.84
C MET A 307 -4.74 -7.51 0.42
N ALA A 308 -5.28 -7.80 1.61
CA ALA A 308 -4.72 -7.36 2.89
C ALA A 308 -3.27 -7.83 3.12
N LEU A 309 -2.85 -8.94 2.50
CA LEU A 309 -1.47 -9.44 2.58
C LEU A 309 -0.44 -8.46 1.99
N VAL A 310 -0.86 -7.56 1.10
CA VAL A 310 0.02 -6.65 0.36
C VAL A 310 -0.18 -5.16 0.68
N LEU A 311 -1.08 -4.81 1.61
CA LEU A 311 -1.35 -3.40 1.95
C LEU A 311 -0.31 -2.74 2.86
N GLY A 312 0.56 -3.51 3.52
CA GLY A 312 1.62 -3.00 4.38
C GLY A 312 2.68 -2.21 3.60
N ASP A 313 3.28 -1.19 4.23
CA ASP A 313 4.26 -0.28 3.58
C ASP A 313 5.43 -1.01 2.91
N ASP A 314 5.83 -2.16 3.45
CA ASP A 314 6.89 -2.99 2.88
C ASP A 314 6.54 -3.60 1.50
N LYS A 315 5.27 -3.50 1.08
CA LYS A 315 4.74 -4.09 -0.16
C LYS A 315 3.95 -3.10 -1.01
N THR A 316 3.10 -2.26 -0.42
CA THR A 316 2.11 -1.47 -1.18
C THR A 316 2.71 -0.43 -2.12
N TRP A 317 3.85 0.19 -1.75
CA TRP A 317 4.52 1.20 -2.58
C TRP A 317 5.22 0.61 -3.80
N ALA A 318 5.55 -0.68 -3.73
CA ALA A 318 6.24 -1.41 -4.79
C ALA A 318 5.32 -1.97 -5.88
N SER A 319 4.00 -1.96 -5.68
CA SER A 319 3.05 -2.64 -6.56
C SER A 319 3.09 -2.12 -8.00
N GLY A 320 3.19 -0.79 -8.19
CA GLY A 320 3.24 -0.18 -9.52
C GLY A 320 4.49 -0.54 -10.31
N ALA A 321 5.65 -0.50 -9.66
CA ALA A 321 6.92 -0.88 -10.27
C ALA A 321 7.00 -2.39 -10.53
N TRP A 322 6.49 -3.20 -9.60
CA TRP A 322 6.35 -4.64 -9.79
C TRP A 322 5.47 -4.97 -10.99
N PHE A 323 4.28 -4.39 -11.07
CA PHE A 323 3.34 -4.61 -12.16
C PHE A 323 3.98 -4.25 -13.49
N TYR A 324 4.57 -3.05 -13.57
CA TYR A 324 5.26 -2.58 -14.76
C TYR A 324 6.33 -3.58 -15.24
N LYS A 325 7.14 -4.13 -14.33
CA LYS A 325 8.22 -5.07 -14.70
C LYS A 325 7.76 -6.50 -14.97
N ASN A 326 6.63 -6.94 -14.41
CA ASN A 326 6.22 -8.34 -14.44
C ASN A 326 5.02 -8.62 -15.35
N HIS A 327 4.23 -7.60 -15.71
CA HIS A 327 3.10 -7.78 -16.60
C HIS A 327 3.58 -7.80 -18.07
N PRO A 328 3.42 -8.92 -18.81
CA PRO A 328 4.07 -9.09 -20.12
C PRO A 328 3.75 -7.99 -21.16
N PRO A 329 2.51 -7.48 -21.29
CA PRO A 329 2.20 -6.37 -22.19
C PRO A 329 3.03 -5.10 -21.93
N CYS A 330 3.53 -4.89 -20.72
CA CYS A 330 4.39 -3.76 -20.40
C CYS A 330 5.77 -3.83 -21.04
N ALA A 331 6.31 -5.03 -21.27
CA ALA A 331 7.61 -5.21 -21.91
C ALA A 331 7.67 -4.56 -23.31
N ALA A 332 6.56 -4.60 -24.05
CA ALA A 332 6.47 -4.05 -25.41
C ALA A 332 6.51 -2.52 -25.46
N VAL A 333 6.11 -1.83 -24.38
CA VAL A 333 6.05 -0.36 -24.33
C VAL A 333 7.26 0.28 -23.65
N MET A 334 8.04 -0.48 -22.86
CA MET A 334 9.18 0.07 -22.13
C MET A 334 10.20 0.79 -23.01
N PRO A 335 10.62 0.25 -24.18
CA PRO A 335 11.68 0.88 -24.96
C PRO A 335 11.31 2.28 -25.45
N ASP A 336 10.03 2.53 -25.75
CA ASP A 336 9.56 3.85 -26.17
C ASP A 336 9.42 4.79 -24.96
N LEU A 337 8.97 4.28 -23.82
CA LEU A 337 8.81 5.05 -22.59
C LEU A 337 10.17 5.49 -21.99
N GLN A 338 11.23 4.73 -22.24
CA GLN A 338 12.60 5.01 -21.79
C GLN A 338 13.30 6.11 -22.60
N LYS A 339 12.74 6.55 -23.73
CA LYS A 339 13.35 7.56 -24.60
C LYS A 339 13.32 8.95 -23.94
N THR A 340 14.28 9.78 -24.36
CA THR A 340 14.35 11.20 -24.01
C THR A 340 14.43 12.01 -25.32
N PRO A 341 13.60 13.05 -25.52
CA PRO A 341 12.53 13.52 -24.62
C PRO A 341 11.41 12.48 -24.45
N VAL A 342 10.61 12.64 -23.40
CA VAL A 342 9.55 11.69 -23.05
C VAL A 342 8.39 11.87 -24.02
N SER A 343 7.85 10.79 -24.59
CA SER A 343 6.74 10.87 -25.56
C SER A 343 5.38 10.65 -24.90
N MET A 344 4.41 11.53 -25.22
CA MET A 344 3.02 11.33 -24.83
C MET A 344 2.43 10.07 -25.46
N ALA A 345 2.68 9.83 -26.76
CA ALA A 345 2.26 8.60 -27.43
C ALA A 345 2.82 7.32 -26.77
N ALA A 346 4.07 7.35 -26.27
CA ALA A 346 4.64 6.23 -25.53
C ALA A 346 3.93 5.99 -24.18
N TRP A 347 3.57 7.06 -23.48
CA TRP A 347 2.78 6.98 -22.25
C TRP A 347 1.34 6.52 -22.50
N GLU A 348 0.68 7.00 -23.54
CA GLU A 348 -0.65 6.51 -23.93
C GLU A 348 -0.60 5.01 -24.26
N ALA A 349 0.44 4.56 -24.95
CA ALA A 349 0.66 3.14 -25.19
C ALA A 349 0.85 2.36 -23.89
N TYR A 350 1.53 2.92 -22.89
CA TYR A 350 1.62 2.32 -21.56
C TYR A 350 0.23 2.18 -20.90
N ILE A 351 -0.59 3.22 -20.92
CA ILE A 351 -1.93 3.18 -20.32
C ILE A 351 -2.85 2.18 -21.06
N VAL A 352 -2.86 2.22 -22.40
CA VAL A 352 -3.80 1.40 -23.20
C VAL A 352 -3.34 -0.04 -23.34
N LYS A 353 -2.05 -0.30 -23.57
CA LYS A 353 -1.55 -1.64 -23.90
C LYS A 353 -1.01 -2.40 -22.70
N CYS A 354 -0.52 -1.71 -21.69
CA CYS A 354 0.07 -2.32 -20.49
C CYS A 354 -0.88 -2.27 -19.29
N VAL A 355 -1.46 -1.12 -18.99
CA VAL A 355 -2.44 -1.01 -17.90
C VAL A 355 -3.82 -1.54 -18.33
N ASP A 356 -4.10 -1.56 -19.64
CA ASP A 356 -5.36 -2.02 -20.23
C ASP A 356 -6.57 -1.18 -19.78
N THR A 357 -6.39 0.15 -19.80
CA THR A 357 -7.44 1.13 -19.47
C THR A 357 -7.43 2.27 -20.49
N PRO A 358 -8.58 2.93 -20.73
CA PRO A 358 -8.59 4.19 -21.48
C PRO A 358 -7.76 5.27 -20.76
N VAL A 359 -7.19 6.18 -21.56
CA VAL A 359 -6.34 7.28 -21.09
C VAL A 359 -7.08 8.18 -20.09
N ALA A 360 -8.30 8.60 -20.40
CA ALA A 360 -9.10 9.54 -19.59
C ALA A 360 -8.26 10.76 -19.14
N ASP A 361 -8.54 11.32 -17.96
CA ASP A 361 -7.86 12.52 -17.44
C ASP A 361 -6.47 12.25 -16.82
N ARG A 362 -5.85 11.10 -17.12
CA ARG A 362 -4.56 10.70 -16.52
C ARG A 362 -3.37 11.53 -17.02
N ALA A 363 -3.49 12.17 -18.18
CA ALA A 363 -2.39 12.86 -18.86
C ALA A 363 -1.78 13.99 -18.03
N VAL A 364 -2.64 14.75 -17.33
CA VAL A 364 -2.21 15.90 -16.54
C VAL A 364 -1.17 15.50 -15.48
N LYS A 365 -1.40 14.40 -14.75
CA LYS A 365 -0.45 13.93 -13.74
C LYS A 365 0.84 13.42 -14.35
N PHE A 366 0.78 12.83 -15.54
CA PHE A 366 1.97 12.37 -16.24
C PHE A 366 2.87 13.54 -16.66
N GLU A 367 2.30 14.57 -17.28
CA GLU A 367 3.04 15.77 -17.67
C GLU A 367 3.68 16.47 -16.47
N LEU A 368 2.93 16.60 -15.36
CA LEU A 368 3.45 17.15 -14.11
C LEU A 368 4.59 16.29 -13.54
N ALA A 369 4.49 14.96 -13.63
CA ALA A 369 5.52 14.05 -13.14
C ALA A 369 6.81 14.15 -13.99
N VAL A 370 6.68 14.20 -15.31
CA VAL A 370 7.82 14.40 -16.22
C VAL A 370 8.52 15.73 -15.90
N ALA A 371 7.76 16.82 -15.77
CA ALA A 371 8.31 18.14 -15.45
C ALA A 371 8.97 18.17 -14.05
N ALA A 372 8.33 17.56 -13.04
CA ALA A 372 8.88 17.49 -11.68
C ALA A 372 10.20 16.70 -11.61
N LEU A 373 10.35 15.69 -12.46
CA LEU A 373 11.57 14.89 -12.63
C LEU A 373 12.62 15.55 -13.54
N GLY A 374 12.37 16.78 -14.02
CA GLY A 374 13.30 17.55 -14.85
C GLY A 374 13.30 17.17 -16.33
N GLY A 375 12.30 16.42 -16.80
CA GLY A 375 12.11 16.09 -18.21
C GLY A 375 11.20 17.06 -18.96
N THR A 376 11.02 16.79 -20.25
CA THR A 376 10.04 17.45 -21.11
C THR A 376 9.26 16.40 -21.90
N THR A 377 8.00 16.70 -22.20
CA THR A 377 7.16 15.86 -23.06
C THR A 377 7.22 16.34 -24.51
N THR A 378 7.12 15.40 -25.44
CA THR A 378 6.81 15.65 -26.84
C THR A 378 5.49 15.00 -27.20
N ALA A 379 4.82 15.57 -28.20
CA ALA A 379 3.65 14.97 -28.82
C ALA A 379 3.93 13.53 -29.28
#